data_AF-A0A7W1YBP8-F1
#
_entry.id   AF-A0A7W1YBP8-F1
#
_cell.length_a   1.000
_cell.length_b   1.000
_cell.length_c   1.000
_cell.angle_alpha   90.00
_cell.angle_beta   90.00
_cell.angle_gamma   90.00
#
_symmetry.space_group_name_H-M   'P 1'
#
loop_
_entity.id
_entity.type
_entity.pdbx_description
1 polymer ?
#
loop_
_entity_poly.entity_id
_entity_poly.type
_entity_poly.pdbx_seq_one_letter_code
_entity_poly.pdbx_strand_id
1 'polypeptide(L)' 'MVTDVATTGILPCWLALSNNGKHLYSGDTMSGTISFLDVSDPTKPAFKQALKLSTEWQG' A
#
# COMPACT_ATOMS: atom_id res chain seq x y z
N MET A 1 19.76 -2.29 -7.83
CA MET A 1 18.86 -3.45 -7.67
C MET A 1 17.47 -2.91 -7.47
N VAL A 2 16.49 -3.43 -8.20
CA VAL A 2 15.07 -3.14 -8.00
C VAL A 2 14.46 -4.40 -7.40
N THR A 3 13.68 -4.23 -6.33
CA THR A 3 12.96 -5.33 -5.68
C THR A 3 11.48 -5.07 -5.85
N ASP A 4 10.75 -6.08 -6.34
CA ASP A 4 9.31 -6.04 -6.44
C ASP A 4 8.65 -6.57 -5.16
N VAL A 5 7.56 -5.94 -4.76
CA VAL A 5 6.70 -6.40 -3.67
C VAL A 5 5.31 -6.61 -4.21
N ALA A 6 4.84 -7.85 -4.22
CA ALA A 6 3.47 -8.14 -4.57
C ALA A 6 2.51 -7.56 -3.51
N THR A 7 1.53 -6.79 -3.95
CA THR A 7 0.41 -6.31 -3.12
C THR A 7 -0.91 -6.87 -3.67
N THR A 8 -1.99 -6.70 -2.92
CA THR A 8 -3.35 -7.10 -3.36
C THR A 8 -4.14 -5.96 -4.00
N GLY A 9 -3.56 -4.75 -4.07
CA GLY A 9 -4.16 -3.56 -4.65
C GLY A 9 -4.16 -3.58 -6.18
N ILE A 10 -5.15 -2.93 -6.80
CA ILE A 10 -5.28 -2.82 -8.26
C ILE A 10 -5.30 -1.35 -8.65
N LEU A 11 -4.51 -0.99 -9.68
CA LEU A 11 -4.25 0.38 -10.13
C LEU A 11 -3.81 1.33 -9.00
N PRO A 12 -2.59 1.16 -8.46
CA PRO A 12 -2.02 2.15 -7.55
C PRO A 12 -1.86 3.50 -8.26
N CYS A 13 -2.45 4.56 -7.71
CA CYS A 13 -2.37 5.91 -8.28
C CYS A 13 -1.61 6.90 -7.39
N TRP A 14 -1.53 6.61 -6.09
CA TRP A 14 -0.92 7.51 -5.13
C TRP A 14 -0.01 6.75 -4.18
N LEU A 15 1.07 7.41 -3.76
CA LEU A 15 2.02 6.90 -2.79
C LEU A 15 2.25 7.95 -1.70
N ALA A 16 2.40 7.49 -0.46
CA ALA A 16 2.78 8.33 0.67
C ALA A 16 3.77 7.59 1.58
N LEU A 17 4.77 8.30 2.07
CA LEU A 17 5.73 7.78 3.06
C LEU A 17 5.42 8.37 4.44
N SER A 18 5.64 7.58 5.50
CA SER A 18 5.64 8.10 6.86
C SER A 18 6.80 9.07 7.08
N ASN A 19 6.67 9.97 8.06
CA ASN A 19 7.70 10.97 8.37
C ASN A 19 9.07 10.36 8.71
N ASN A 20 9.10 9.15 9.28
CA ASN A 20 10.33 8.42 9.59
C ASN A 20 10.86 7.58 8.41
N GLY A 21 10.19 7.60 7.26
CA GLY A 21 10.58 6.88 6.04
C GLY A 21 10.43 5.35 6.10
N LYS A 22 9.85 4.80 7.17
CA LYS A 22 9.78 3.34 7.40
C LYS A 22 8.53 2.68 6.85
N HIS A 23 7.49 3.45 6.55
CA HIS A 23 6.20 2.93 6.09
C HIS A 23 5.83 3.59 4.77
N LEU A 24 5.45 2.76 3.79
CA LEU A 24 4.93 3.19 2.50
C LEU A 24 3.46 2.79 2.41
N TYR A 25 2.65 3.73 1.95
CA TYR A 25 1.23 3.53 1.69
C TYR A 25 0.95 3.74 0.21
N SER A 26 0.22 2.80 -0.43
CA SER A 26 -0.33 3.02 -1.77
C SER A 26 -1.84 3.15 -1.73
N GLY A 27 -2.36 4.16 -2.43
CA GLY A 27 -3.78 4.29 -2.74
C GLY A 27 -4.08 3.55 -4.04
N ASP A 28 -4.81 2.46 -3.94
CA ASP A 28 -5.12 1.55 -5.05
C ASP A 28 -6.54 1.82 -5.55
N THR A 29 -6.66 2.64 -6.59
CA THR A 29 -7.91 3.31 -6.99
C THR A 29 -8.97 2.31 -7.46
N MET A 30 -8.59 1.31 -8.25
CA MET A 30 -9.56 0.36 -8.81
C MET A 30 -10.08 -0.61 -7.75
N SER A 31 -9.20 -1.04 -6.84
CA SER A 31 -9.61 -1.92 -5.74
C SER A 31 -10.21 -1.16 -4.57
N GLY A 32 -10.10 0.18 -4.50
CA GLY A 32 -10.58 0.95 -3.34
C GLY A 32 -9.87 0.51 -2.05
N THR A 33 -8.58 0.21 -2.13
CA THR A 33 -7.76 -0.24 -0.99
C THR A 33 -6.63 0.73 -0.70
N ILE A 34 -6.20 0.76 0.57
CA ILE A 34 -4.91 1.32 0.96
C ILE A 34 -3.99 0.17 1.31
N SER A 35 -2.92 -0.04 0.55
CA SER A 35 -1.89 -1.03 0.88
C SER A 35 -0.83 -0.40 1.80
N PHE A 36 -0.40 -1.16 2.80
CA PHE A 36 0.62 -0.79 3.77
C PHE A 36 1.84 -1.72 3.63
N LEU A 37 3.00 -1.10 3.44
CA LEU A 37 4.28 -1.76 3.29
C LEU A 37 5.27 -1.23 4.35
N ASP A 38 6.04 -2.15 4.92
CA ASP A 38 7.22 -1.84 5.72
C ASP A 38 8.44 -1.74 4.79
N VAL A 39 9.10 -0.60 4.87
CA VAL A 39 10.28 -0.24 4.08
C VAL A 39 11.44 0.19 4.99
N SER A 40 11.42 -0.24 6.25
CA SER A 40 12.49 0.06 7.22
C SER A 40 13.86 -0.44 6.78
N ASP A 41 13.90 -1.54 6.03
CA ASP A 41 15.04 -2.01 5.25
C ASP A 41 14.71 -1.85 3.76
N PRO A 42 15.27 -0.85 3.06
CA PRO A 42 14.97 -0.60 1.65
C PRO A 42 15.47 -1.72 0.72
N THR A 43 16.32 -2.62 1.21
CA THR A 43 16.76 -3.80 0.44
C THR A 43 15.79 -4.98 0.58
N LYS A 44 14.90 -4.94 1.58
CA LYS A 44 13.92 -6.00 1.90
C LYS A 44 12.55 -5.43 2.27
N PRO A 45 11.90 -4.69 1.36
CA PRO A 45 10.55 -4.17 1.60
C PRO A 45 9.55 -5.32 1.75
N ALA A 46 8.54 -5.15 2.60
CA ALA A 46 7.55 -6.18 2.89
C ALA A 46 6.13 -5.62 2.93
N PHE A 47 5.22 -6.23 2.16
CA PHE A 47 3.79 -5.99 2.31
C PHE A 47 3.31 -6.50 3.67
N LYS A 48 2.48 -5.70 4.34
CA LYS A 48 1.96 -6.03 5.67
C LYS A 48 0.45 -6.23 5.66
N GLN A 49 -0.29 -5.34 5.00
CA GLN A 49 -1.74 -5.36 4.99
C GLN A 49 -2.30 -4.51 3.84
N ALA A 50 -3.50 -4.85 3.36
CA ALA A 50 -4.35 -3.93 2.63
C ALA A 50 -5.62 -3.64 3.44
N LEU A 51 -5.98 -2.37 3.55
CA LEU A 51 -7.23 -1.92 4.13
C LEU A 51 -8.21 -1.64 2.99
N LYS A 52 -9.28 -2.42 2.90
CA LYS A 52 -10.40 -2.12 2.01
C LYS A 52 -11.17 -0.94 2.60
N LEU A 53 -11.26 0.15 1.84
CA LEU A 53 -12.18 1.23 2.18
C LEU A 53 -13.57 0.73 1.81
N SER A 54 -14.46 0.56 2.79
CA SER A 54 -15.83 0.19 2.51
C SER A 54 -16.54 1.37 1.84
N THR A 55 -16.89 1.20 0.56
CA THR A 55 -17.98 1.96 -0.07
C THR A 55 -19.21 1.09 -0.08
N GLU A 56 -19.60 0.54 1.08
CA GLU A 56 -20.96 0.04 1.22
C GLU A 56 -21.83 1.24 1.57
N TRP A 57 -22.50 1.78 0.55
CA TRP A 57 -23.79 2.40 0.83
C TRP A 57 -24.66 1.24 1.37
N GLN A 58 -24.96 1.26 2.67
CA GLN A 58 -25.91 0.34 3.30
C GLN A 58 -27.34 0.76 2.92
N GLY A 59 -27.64 0.69 1.62
CA GLY A 59 -29.00 0.90 1.11
C GLY A 59 -29.95 -0.16 1.64
#